data_AF-A0A0F9BLR9-F1
#
_entry.id   AF-A0A0F9BLR9-F1
#
_cell.length_a   1.000
_cell.length_b   1.000
_cell.length_c   1.000
_cell.angle_alpha   90.00
_cell.angle_beta   90.00
_cell.angle_gamma   90.00
#
_symmetry.space_group_name_H-M   'P 1'
#
loop_
_entity.id
_entity.type
_entity.pdbx_description
1 polymer ?
#
loop_
_entity_poly.entity_id
_entity_poly.type
_entity_poly.pdbx_seq_one_letter_code
_entity_poly.pdbx_strand_id
1 'polypeptide(L)'
;GPYGQVYEREYGRKGKSKFIFKHGEKAGVYAAARELDAVMENGMGGHNHRAQTIMRTTYNGPKAWWSMPALCNIEGPDCPPGYMHGDGLRNWQQGFGDVYFSRERSLFEVSTHIIHRGEMIANGRLYKDVRGKN
;
A
#
# COMPACT_ATOMS: atom_id res chain seq x y z
N GLY A 1 -16.44 -2.81 -9.80
CA GLY A 1 -17.20 -3.04 -8.54
C GLY A 1 -16.25 -2.93 -7.38
N PRO A 2 -16.66 -2.49 -6.18
CA PRO A 2 -15.73 -2.27 -5.07
C PRO A 2 -15.40 -3.61 -4.43
N TYR A 3 -14.40 -4.31 -4.98
CA TYR A 3 -13.82 -5.49 -4.36
C TYR A 3 -12.90 -5.00 -3.23
N GLY A 4 -13.49 -4.89 -2.03
CA GLY A 4 -12.76 -4.64 -0.80
C GLY A 4 -13.01 -5.76 0.20
N GLN A 5 -11.95 -6.33 0.75
CA GLN A 5 -12.04 -7.19 1.92
C GLN A 5 -11.81 -6.34 3.16
N VAL A 6 -12.58 -6.57 4.21
CA VAL A 6 -12.38 -5.90 5.48
C VAL A 6 -11.88 -6.93 6.48
N TYR A 7 -10.76 -6.65 7.10
CA TYR A 7 -10.32 -7.37 8.28
C TYR A 7 -10.87 -6.67 9.52
N GLU A 8 -11.78 -7.35 10.23
CA GLU A 8 -12.33 -6.91 11.50
C GLU A 8 -11.92 -7.88 12.59
N ARG A 9 -11.40 -7.35 13.70
CA ARG A 9 -11.12 -8.17 14.89
C ARG A 9 -11.54 -7.43 16.16
N GLU A 10 -12.28 -8.14 16.99
CA GLU A 10 -12.71 -7.67 18.30
C GLU A 10 -11.67 -8.07 19.36
N TYR A 11 -11.20 -7.09 20.13
CA TYR A 11 -10.19 -7.30 21.17
C TYR A 11 -10.80 -7.04 22.55
N GLY A 12 -11.37 -8.09 23.16
CA GLY A 12 -11.95 -8.04 24.51
C GLY A 12 -13.04 -6.96 24.68
N ARG A 13 -13.12 -6.34 25.88
CA ARG A 13 -14.09 -5.26 26.20
C ARG A 13 -13.86 -3.93 25.46
N LYS A 14 -12.88 -3.84 24.55
CA LYS A 14 -12.42 -2.57 23.95
C LYS A 14 -12.44 -2.61 22.42
N GLY A 15 -13.66 -2.48 21.86
CA GLY A 15 -13.89 -2.04 20.48
C GLY A 15 -13.43 -2.99 19.37
N LYS A 16 -14.03 -2.84 18.19
CA LYS A 16 -13.62 -3.53 16.97
C LYS A 16 -12.51 -2.73 16.30
N SER A 17 -11.37 -3.37 16.01
CA SER A 17 -10.36 -2.81 15.13
C SER A 17 -10.67 -3.23 13.70
N LYS A 18 -10.70 -2.25 12.78
CA LYS A 18 -11.01 -2.44 11.38
C LYS A 18 -9.81 -2.04 10.53
N PHE A 19 -9.44 -2.90 9.60
CA PHE A 19 -8.43 -2.64 8.58
C PHE A 19 -9.01 -2.99 7.20
N ILE A 20 -8.99 -2.03 6.27
CA ILE A 20 -9.62 -2.17 4.96
C ILE A 20 -8.57 -2.58 3.92
N PHE A 21 -8.89 -3.57 3.11
CA PHE A 21 -8.16 -3.90 1.89
C PHE A 21 -9.08 -3.62 0.70
N LYS A 22 -8.66 -2.78 -0.26
CA LYS A 22 -9.41 -2.61 -1.51
C LYS A 22 -8.50 -2.29 -2.67
N HIS A 23 -8.98 -2.44 -3.91
CA HIS A 23 -8.18 -2.08 -5.08
C HIS A 23 -7.72 -0.62 -5.07
N GLY A 24 -8.58 0.30 -4.63
CA GLY A 24 -8.39 1.74 -4.79
C GLY A 24 -9.29 2.27 -5.90
N GLU A 25 -9.86 3.44 -5.69
CA GLU A 25 -10.73 4.19 -6.60
C GLU A 25 -10.16 5.56 -6.94
N LYS A 26 -9.22 6.07 -6.13
CA LYS A 26 -8.58 7.37 -6.32
C LYS A 26 -7.23 7.18 -7.00
N ALA A 27 -6.98 7.98 -8.02
CA ALA A 27 -5.72 8.04 -8.74
C ALA A 27 -5.04 9.41 -8.58
N GLY A 28 -3.75 9.48 -8.92
CA GLY A 28 -2.92 10.68 -8.87
C GLY A 28 -2.08 10.81 -7.61
N VAL A 29 -1.32 11.91 -7.51
CA VAL A 29 -0.35 12.17 -6.42
C VAL A 29 -0.96 12.21 -5.01
N TYR A 30 -2.27 12.47 -4.89
CA TYR A 30 -2.98 12.52 -3.61
C TYR A 30 -3.94 11.33 -3.41
N ALA A 31 -3.77 10.24 -4.16
CA ALA A 31 -4.65 9.07 -4.11
C ALA A 31 -4.81 8.53 -2.67
N ALA A 32 -3.72 8.24 -1.97
CA ALA A 32 -3.77 7.71 -0.60
C ALA A 32 -4.53 8.64 0.36
N ALA A 33 -4.31 9.96 0.26
CA ALA A 33 -4.99 10.95 1.09
C ALA A 33 -6.50 10.99 0.82
N ARG A 34 -6.90 10.94 -0.46
CA ARG A 34 -8.31 10.92 -0.86
C ARG A 34 -8.99 9.60 -0.48
N GLU A 35 -8.27 8.49 -0.47
CA GLU A 35 -8.78 7.22 0.03
C GLU A 35 -9.01 7.27 1.53
N LEU A 36 -8.02 7.75 2.29
CA LEU A 36 -8.16 7.93 3.73
C LEU A 36 -9.35 8.82 4.07
N ASP A 37 -9.55 9.90 3.33
CA ASP A 37 -10.68 10.83 3.52
C ASP A 37 -12.04 10.19 3.19
N ALA A 38 -12.07 9.27 2.24
CA ALA A 38 -13.29 8.58 1.85
C ALA A 38 -13.70 7.50 2.86
N VAL A 39 -12.73 6.77 3.44
CA VAL A 39 -13.03 5.64 4.34
C VAL A 39 -12.91 5.99 5.82
N MET A 40 -12.13 7.01 6.17
CA MET A 40 -11.81 7.44 7.54
C MET A 40 -11.35 6.30 8.46
N GLU A 41 -10.71 5.29 7.88
CA GLU A 41 -10.25 4.09 8.57
C GLU A 41 -8.85 3.67 8.13
N ASN A 42 -8.19 2.85 8.96
CA ASN A 42 -6.93 2.24 8.58
C ASN A 42 -7.14 1.29 7.40
N GLY A 43 -6.26 1.34 6.42
CA GLY A 43 -6.38 0.42 5.29
C GLY A 43 -5.28 0.55 4.27
N MET A 44 -5.31 -0.36 3.30
CA MET A 44 -4.39 -0.36 2.19
C MET A 44 -5.13 -0.62 0.87
N GLY A 45 -4.57 -0.09 -0.19
CA GLY A 45 -5.03 -0.36 -1.54
C GLY A 45 -3.97 -0.07 -2.58
N GLY A 46 -4.26 -0.33 -3.85
CA GLY A 46 -3.36 -0.08 -4.97
C GLY A 46 -3.89 1.01 -5.88
N HIS A 47 -4.09 0.66 -7.15
CA HIS A 47 -4.66 1.46 -8.23
C HIS A 47 -3.81 2.63 -8.74
N ASN A 48 -3.04 3.30 -7.88
CA ASN A 48 -2.13 4.38 -8.28
C ASN A 48 -0.72 3.89 -8.67
N HIS A 49 -0.42 2.60 -8.50
CA HIS A 49 0.86 1.95 -8.80
C HIS A 49 2.07 2.61 -8.11
N ARG A 50 1.83 3.32 -7.00
CA ARG A 50 2.85 4.09 -6.28
C ARG A 50 2.72 3.85 -4.79
N ALA A 51 3.83 3.50 -4.16
CA ALA A 51 3.93 3.43 -2.72
C ALA A 51 3.69 4.82 -2.11
N GLN A 52 2.66 4.94 -1.29
CA GLN A 52 2.37 6.15 -0.53
C GLN A 52 1.83 5.77 0.84
N THR A 53 2.23 6.52 1.86
CA THR A 53 1.64 6.41 3.20
C THR A 53 1.19 7.78 3.62
N ILE A 54 -0.04 7.86 4.12
CA ILE A 54 -0.58 9.07 4.71
C ILE A 54 -1.16 8.71 6.08
N MET A 55 -0.96 9.58 7.06
CA MET A 55 -1.52 9.44 8.39
C MET A 55 -2.29 10.72 8.75
N ARG A 56 -3.43 10.56 9.42
CA ARG A 56 -4.19 11.64 10.03
C ARG A 56 -4.67 11.23 11.40
N THR A 57 -4.65 12.18 12.34
CA THR A 57 -5.27 11.99 13.64
C THR A 57 -6.71 12.46 13.57
N THR A 58 -7.63 11.58 13.97
CA THR A 58 -9.07 11.86 14.04
C THR A 58 -9.53 11.81 15.49
N TYR A 59 -10.79 12.16 15.77
CA TYR A 59 -11.37 11.96 17.10
C TYR A 59 -11.38 10.49 17.54
N ASN A 60 -11.34 9.54 16.59
CA ASN A 60 -11.23 8.10 16.83
C ASN A 60 -9.77 7.59 16.86
N GLY A 61 -8.81 8.49 17.05
CA GLY A 61 -7.38 8.17 17.06
C GLY A 61 -6.71 8.26 15.69
N PRO A 62 -5.44 7.82 15.59
CA PRO A 62 -4.67 7.86 14.37
C PRO A 62 -5.20 6.88 13.34
N LYS A 63 -5.36 7.37 12.10
CA LYS A 63 -5.75 6.60 10.92
C LYS A 63 -4.69 6.77 9.86
N ALA A 64 -4.40 5.70 9.12
CA ALA A 64 -3.44 5.75 8.04
C ALA A 64 -3.89 4.91 6.85
N TRP A 65 -3.50 5.36 5.66
CA TRP A 65 -3.74 4.66 4.41
C TRP A 65 -2.43 4.38 3.70
N TRP A 66 -2.25 3.14 3.28
CA TRP A 66 -1.09 2.70 2.51
C TRP A 66 -1.50 2.38 1.06
N SER A 67 -1.04 3.19 0.12
CA SER A 67 -1.05 2.82 -1.30
C SER A 67 0.11 1.90 -1.58
N MET A 68 -0.16 0.76 -2.20
CA MET A 68 0.81 -0.26 -2.55
C MET A 68 1.38 -0.04 -3.96
N PRO A 69 2.67 -0.32 -4.17
CA PRO A 69 3.27 -0.39 -5.50
C PRO A 69 2.66 -1.55 -6.32
N ALA A 70 2.98 -1.59 -7.61
CA ALA A 70 2.51 -2.63 -8.50
C ALA A 70 3.43 -3.86 -8.46
N LEU A 71 2.86 -5.06 -8.55
CA LEU A 71 3.66 -6.29 -8.70
C LEU A 71 4.23 -6.46 -10.11
N CYS A 72 3.61 -5.84 -11.12
CA CYS A 72 4.01 -5.97 -12.51
C CYS A 72 5.39 -5.36 -12.78
N ASN A 73 6.05 -5.84 -13.84
CA ASN A 73 7.26 -5.22 -14.34
C ASN A 73 6.92 -3.84 -14.92
N ILE A 74 7.34 -2.78 -14.21
CA ILE A 74 7.10 -1.39 -14.61
C ILE A 74 8.04 -0.90 -15.71
N GLU A 75 9.06 -1.68 -16.05
CA GLU A 75 10.03 -1.41 -17.13
C GLU A 75 9.67 -2.19 -18.41
N GLY A 76 8.56 -2.92 -18.42
CA GLY A 76 8.08 -3.64 -19.60
C GLY A 76 7.61 -2.70 -20.72
N PRO A 77 7.57 -3.18 -21.98
CA PRO A 77 7.22 -2.36 -23.14
C PRO A 77 5.84 -1.70 -23.06
N ASP A 78 4.91 -2.28 -22.28
CA ASP A 78 3.55 -1.79 -22.10
C ASP A 78 3.33 -1.04 -20.76
N CYS A 79 4.40 -0.70 -20.04
CA CYS A 79 4.33 -0.12 -18.69
C CYS A 79 5.20 1.14 -18.53
N PRO A 80 4.67 2.22 -17.91
CA PRO A 80 3.24 2.50 -17.75
C PRO A 80 2.59 2.72 -19.13
N PRO A 81 1.27 2.48 -19.29
CA PRO A 81 0.58 2.74 -20.54
C PRO A 81 0.76 4.21 -20.98
N GLY A 82 0.95 4.44 -22.27
CA GLY A 82 1.28 5.77 -22.82
C GLY A 82 0.33 6.90 -22.39
N TYR A 83 -0.96 6.60 -22.22
CA TYR A 83 -1.97 7.57 -21.76
C TYR A 83 -1.80 8.03 -20.30
N MET A 84 -1.06 7.28 -19.47
CA MET A 84 -0.84 7.59 -18.05
C MET A 84 0.25 8.64 -17.82
N HIS A 85 1.06 8.97 -18.83
CA HIS A 85 2.12 9.98 -18.70
C HIS A 85 1.58 11.43 -18.55
N GLY A 86 0.34 11.67 -18.98
CA GLY A 86 -0.35 12.97 -18.93
C GLY A 86 -1.05 13.27 -17.59
N ASP A 87 -1.55 12.25 -16.89
CA ASP A 87 -2.52 12.41 -15.78
C ASP A 87 -1.88 12.54 -14.38
N GLY A 88 -0.59 12.88 -14.31
CA GLY A 88 0.12 13.02 -13.03
C GLY A 88 0.39 11.70 -12.30
N LEU A 89 0.13 10.55 -12.93
CA LEU A 89 0.54 9.21 -12.50
C LEU A 89 1.99 8.92 -12.92
N ARG A 90 2.87 9.90 -12.73
CA ARG A 90 4.31 9.75 -12.93
C ARG A 90 4.89 9.00 -11.72
N ASN A 91 5.92 8.18 -11.95
CA ASN A 91 6.63 7.38 -10.94
C ASN A 91 5.85 6.13 -10.44
N TRP A 92 5.46 5.26 -11.38
CA TRP A 92 5.09 3.89 -11.04
C TRP A 92 6.26 3.19 -10.33
N GLN A 93 5.95 2.37 -9.34
CA GLN A 93 6.93 1.64 -8.55
C GLN A 93 6.57 0.17 -8.58
N GLN A 94 7.56 -0.68 -8.80
CA GLN A 94 7.40 -2.12 -8.62
C GLN A 94 7.63 -2.48 -7.17
N GLY A 95 6.86 -3.42 -6.64
CA GLY A 95 7.02 -3.87 -5.28
C GLY A 95 5.78 -4.55 -4.73
N PHE A 96 5.76 -4.71 -3.41
CA PHE A 96 4.62 -5.22 -2.67
C PHE A 96 4.66 -4.69 -1.24
N GLY A 97 3.59 -4.89 -0.48
CA GLY A 97 3.62 -4.69 0.95
C GLY A 97 3.03 -5.87 1.68
N ASP A 98 3.40 -5.99 2.94
CA ASP A 98 2.83 -6.94 3.87
C ASP A 98 2.25 -6.19 5.07
N VAL A 99 1.28 -6.84 5.70
CA VAL A 99 0.69 -6.36 6.94
C VAL A 99 0.76 -7.47 7.97
N TYR A 100 1.40 -7.16 9.09
CA TYR A 100 1.44 -8.02 10.25
C TYR A 100 0.41 -7.55 11.28
N PHE A 101 -0.58 -8.38 11.59
CA PHE A 101 -1.53 -8.12 12.67
C PHE A 101 -1.08 -8.84 13.94
N SER A 102 -0.86 -8.09 15.02
CA SER A 102 -0.51 -8.68 16.31
C SER A 102 -1.67 -9.54 16.82
N ARG A 103 -1.35 -10.75 17.30
CA ARG A 103 -2.37 -11.63 17.88
C ARG A 103 -2.83 -11.14 19.26
N GLU A 104 -1.92 -10.53 20.01
CA GLU A 104 -2.05 -10.18 21.42
C GLU A 104 -2.44 -8.71 21.65
N ARG A 105 -2.14 -7.84 20.70
CA ARG A 105 -2.39 -6.39 20.79
C ARG A 105 -3.29 -5.94 19.64
N SER A 106 -4.06 -4.89 19.86
CA SER A 106 -4.82 -4.21 18.79
C SER A 106 -3.90 -3.36 17.89
N LEU A 107 -2.77 -3.93 17.47
CA LEU A 107 -1.73 -3.27 16.69
C LEU A 107 -1.50 -4.02 15.39
N PHE A 108 -1.04 -3.27 14.39
CA PHE A 108 -0.57 -3.82 13.14
C PHE A 108 0.70 -3.08 12.71
N GLU A 109 1.49 -3.74 11.87
CA GLU A 109 2.64 -3.16 11.19
C GLU A 109 2.43 -3.33 9.68
N VAL A 110 2.69 -2.29 8.90
CA VAL A 110 2.66 -2.35 7.44
C VAL A 110 4.07 -2.05 6.93
N SER A 111 4.61 -2.96 6.14
CA SER A 111 5.90 -2.83 5.47
C SER A 111 5.70 -2.73 3.97
N THR A 112 6.42 -1.82 3.32
CA THR A 112 6.42 -1.67 1.86
C THR A 112 7.81 -1.99 1.32
N HIS A 113 7.88 -2.89 0.34
CA HIS A 113 9.09 -3.34 -0.30
C HIS A 113 9.09 -2.87 -1.75
N ILE A 114 10.15 -2.17 -2.16
CA ILE A 114 10.29 -1.66 -3.53
C ILE A 114 11.26 -2.56 -4.29
N ILE A 115 10.89 -2.95 -5.50
CA ILE A 115 11.75 -3.66 -6.42
C ILE A 115 12.21 -2.66 -7.49
N HIS A 116 13.52 -2.56 -7.68
CA HIS A 116 14.12 -1.71 -8.70
C HIS A 116 15.27 -2.47 -9.36
N ARG A 117 15.20 -2.68 -10.68
CA ARG A 117 16.23 -3.37 -11.47
C ARG A 117 16.63 -4.74 -10.89
N GLY A 118 15.63 -5.50 -10.40
CA GLY A 118 15.84 -6.81 -9.79
C GLY A 118 16.42 -6.81 -8.37
N GLU A 119 16.68 -5.63 -7.79
CA GLU A 119 17.07 -5.49 -6.39
C GLU A 119 15.86 -5.07 -5.54
N MET A 120 15.74 -5.63 -4.34
CA MET A 120 14.66 -5.30 -3.41
C MET A 120 15.17 -4.33 -2.33
N ILE A 121 14.45 -3.25 -2.10
CA ILE A 121 14.66 -2.30 -1.01
C ILE A 121 13.57 -2.57 0.03
N ALA A 122 13.99 -3.04 1.20
CA ALA A 122 13.10 -3.38 2.31
C ALA A 122 13.71 -2.90 3.63
N ASN A 123 12.94 -2.19 4.46
CA ASN A 123 13.38 -1.69 5.77
C ASN A 123 14.71 -0.92 5.72
N GLY A 124 14.89 -0.08 4.70
CA GLY A 124 16.12 0.71 4.48
C GLY A 124 17.33 -0.10 4.05
N ARG A 125 17.18 -1.40 3.75
CA ARG A 125 18.25 -2.29 3.29
C ARG A 125 18.01 -2.71 1.85
N LEU A 126 19.12 -2.86 1.11
CA LEU A 126 19.13 -3.38 -0.26
C LEU A 126 19.43 -4.88 -0.23
N TYR A 127 18.58 -5.67 -0.88
CA TYR A 127 18.70 -7.11 -1.04
C TYR A 127 18.89 -7.42 -2.53
N LYS A 128 19.97 -8.13 -2.85
CA LYS A 128 20.32 -8.50 -4.21
C LYS A 128 19.96 -9.95 -4.47
N ASP A 129 19.60 -10.28 -5.71
CA ASP A 129 19.49 -11.67 -6.12
C ASP A 129 20.89 -12.32 -6.02
N VAL A 130 20.96 -13.43 -5.30
CA VAL A 130 22.18 -14.23 -5.13
C VAL A 130 22.20 -15.44 -6.07
N ARG A 131 21.10 -15.68 -6.81
CA ARG A 131 21.00 -16.76 -7.79
C ARG A 131 21.75 -16.33 -9.05
N GLY A 132 22.93 -16.93 -9.26
CA GLY A 132 23.83 -16.61 -10.39
C GLY A 132 25.28 -16.29 -9.99
N LYS A 133 25.65 -16.43 -8.72
CA LYS A 133 27.04 -16.31 -8.24
C LYS A 133 27.69 -17.66 -7.89
N ASN A 134 27.44 -18.69 -8.70
CA ASN A 134 28.20 -19.95 -8.69
C ASN A 134 28.86 -20.14 -10.05
#